data_AF-A0A1Q4VIN2-F1
#
_entry.id   AF-A0A1Q4VIN2-F1
#
_cell.length_a   1.000
_cell.length_b   1.000
_cell.length_c   1.000
_cell.angle_alpha   90.00
_cell.angle_beta   90.00
_cell.angle_gamma   90.00
#
_symmetry.space_group_name_H-M   'P 1'
#
loop_
_entity.id
_entity.type
_entity.pdbx_description
1 polymer ?
#
loop_
_entity_poly.entity_id
_entity_poly.type
_entity_poly.pdbx_seq_one_letter_code
_entity_poly.pdbx_strand_id
1 'polypeptide(L)'
;MKTGRITARIAGTAAAVAVLGGAALAMAPTAAAKANVVSIDKVTLDGQRLSVNLGYSCDTGYTFGLAGKVTKADGKADPVSTATGTVPAGEITCDYKTRALRLNLEQAPGSHFAPGDDVKVTVDFTEENGPGLSGEEIITTL
;
A
#
# COMPACT_ATOMS: atom_id res chain seq x y z
N MET A 1 64.30 30.09 -11.91
CA MET A 1 63.41 29.27 -12.77
C MET A 1 63.54 27.81 -12.35
N LYS A 2 62.50 27.23 -11.74
CA LYS A 2 62.41 25.79 -11.48
C LYS A 2 60.93 25.41 -11.43
N THR A 3 60.49 24.78 -12.52
CA THR A 3 59.13 24.30 -12.76
C THR A 3 58.91 23.01 -11.98
N GLY A 4 58.21 23.08 -10.85
CA GLY A 4 57.77 21.92 -10.09
C GLY A 4 56.45 21.38 -10.66
N ARG A 5 56.51 20.21 -11.30
CA ARG A 5 55.34 19.49 -11.82
C ARG A 5 54.56 18.88 -10.65
N ILE A 6 53.31 19.32 -10.44
CA ILE A 6 52.40 18.74 -9.45
C ILE A 6 51.92 17.39 -10.01
N THR A 7 52.34 16.31 -9.37
CA THR A 7 51.93 14.94 -9.68
C THR A 7 50.77 14.59 -8.75
N ALA A 8 49.54 14.79 -9.21
CA ALA A 8 48.36 14.39 -8.45
C ALA A 8 48.06 12.89 -8.68
N ARG A 9 48.45 12.04 -7.73
CA ARG A 9 47.92 10.69 -7.58
C ARG A 9 47.02 10.68 -6.35
N ILE A 10 45.72 10.91 -6.54
CA ILE A 10 44.70 10.62 -5.53
C ILE A 10 44.15 9.24 -5.86
N ALA A 11 44.80 8.21 -5.34
CA ALA A 11 44.24 6.88 -5.22
C ALA A 11 43.88 6.72 -3.74
N GLY A 12 42.59 6.86 -3.44
CA GLY A 12 42.06 6.80 -2.08
C GLY A 12 40.55 6.58 -2.15
N THR A 13 40.16 5.39 -2.58
CA THR A 13 38.81 4.85 -2.47
C THR A 13 38.42 4.77 -1.00
N ALA A 14 37.73 5.79 -0.51
CA ALA A 14 36.92 5.69 0.70
C ALA A 14 35.49 5.35 0.22
N ALA A 15 35.09 4.09 0.41
CA ALA A 15 33.70 3.67 0.24
C ALA A 15 32.86 4.39 1.31
N ALA A 16 32.23 5.49 0.92
CA ALA A 16 31.17 6.09 1.71
C ALA A 16 29.98 5.14 1.68
N VAL A 17 29.78 4.39 2.76
CA VAL A 17 28.51 3.73 3.07
C VAL A 17 27.53 4.85 3.42
N ALA A 18 26.97 5.48 2.39
CA ALA A 18 25.86 6.42 2.55
C ALA A 18 24.58 5.60 2.53
N VAL A 19 23.98 5.50 3.71
CA VAL A 19 22.64 5.02 4.03
C VAL A 19 21.67 5.31 2.89
N LEU A 20 21.35 4.30 2.08
CA LEU A 20 20.12 4.29 1.30
C LEU A 20 18.99 4.01 2.28
N GLY A 21 18.63 5.03 3.05
CA GLY A 21 17.31 5.13 3.62
C GLY A 21 16.39 5.16 2.40
N GLY A 22 15.82 4.01 2.08
CA GLY A 22 14.97 3.82 0.92
C GLY A 22 13.96 4.94 0.91
N ALA A 23 14.11 5.84 -0.05
CA ALA A 23 13.06 6.77 -0.40
C ALA A 23 11.88 5.87 -0.75
N ALA A 24 10.89 5.82 0.14
CA ALA A 24 9.56 5.40 -0.19
C ALA A 24 9.18 6.25 -1.40
N LEU A 25 9.30 5.67 -2.60
CA LEU A 25 8.68 6.19 -3.79
C LEU A 25 7.19 6.10 -3.47
N ALA A 26 6.66 7.19 -2.93
CA ALA A 26 5.24 7.46 -2.89
C ALA A 26 4.80 7.52 -4.35
N MET A 27 4.53 6.35 -4.92
CA MET A 27 3.71 6.18 -6.11
C MET A 27 2.36 6.78 -5.72
N ALA A 28 2.18 8.07 -5.99
CA ALA A 28 0.90 8.71 -5.81
C ALA A 28 -0.13 7.92 -6.65
N PRO A 29 -1.23 7.47 -6.04
CA PRO A 29 -2.22 6.66 -6.74
C PRO A 29 -2.81 7.49 -7.88
N THR A 30 -3.14 6.81 -8.99
CA THR A 30 -3.90 7.39 -10.09
C THR A 30 -5.27 7.79 -9.57
N ALA A 31 -5.38 9.03 -9.08
CA ALA A 31 -6.62 9.61 -8.59
C ALA A 31 -7.63 9.68 -9.74
N ALA A 32 -8.47 8.65 -9.83
CA ALA A 32 -9.71 8.73 -10.58
C ALA A 32 -10.55 9.82 -9.93
N ALA A 33 -10.85 10.88 -10.67
CA ALA A 33 -11.78 11.92 -10.26
C ALA A 33 -13.16 11.27 -9.98
N LYS A 34 -13.40 10.86 -8.73
CA LYS A 34 -14.64 10.26 -8.26
C LYS A 34 -15.09 11.00 -7.01
N ALA A 35 -16.39 11.30 -6.94
CA ALA A 35 -17.02 11.88 -5.76
C ALA A 35 -16.81 11.02 -4.49
N ASN A 36 -16.51 9.72 -4.67
CA ASN A 36 -16.11 8.81 -3.62
C ASN A 36 -14.59 8.57 -3.70
N VAL A 37 -13.90 8.74 -2.58
CA VAL A 37 -12.44 8.63 -2.47
C VAL A 37 -12.10 7.58 -1.43
N VAL A 38 -11.11 6.74 -1.74
CA VAL A 38 -10.43 5.85 -0.79
C VAL A 38 -8.96 6.23 -0.82
N SER A 39 -8.30 6.23 0.33
CA SER A 39 -6.85 6.39 0.46
C SER A 39 -6.28 5.33 1.40
N ILE A 40 -5.20 4.67 1.01
CA ILE A 40 -4.54 3.64 1.82
C ILE A 40 -3.41 4.31 2.61
N ASP A 41 -3.57 4.41 3.93
CA ASP A 41 -2.57 5.07 4.79
C ASP A 41 -1.42 4.13 5.15
N LYS A 42 -1.76 2.91 5.60
CA LYS A 42 -0.78 1.95 6.12
C LYS A 42 -1.30 0.53 6.12
N VAL A 43 -0.47 -0.40 5.70
CA VAL A 43 -0.67 -1.84 5.97
C VAL A 43 0.16 -2.26 7.16
N THR A 44 -0.41 -3.08 8.03
CA THR A 44 0.25 -3.55 9.26
C THR A 44 0.11 -5.06 9.36
N LEU A 45 1.23 -5.73 9.64
CA LEU A 45 1.30 -7.12 10.04
C LEU A 45 1.60 -7.19 11.55
N ASP A 46 0.65 -7.70 12.34
CA ASP A 46 0.79 -7.94 13.78
C ASP A 46 0.73 -9.44 14.06
N GLY A 47 1.91 -10.05 14.23
CA GLY A 47 2.05 -11.51 14.22
C GLY A 47 1.60 -12.09 12.87
N GLN A 48 0.46 -12.78 12.86
CA GLN A 48 -0.17 -13.31 11.64
C GLN A 48 -1.42 -12.51 11.22
N ARG A 49 -1.70 -11.37 11.85
CA ARG A 49 -2.89 -10.56 11.55
C ARG A 49 -2.52 -9.42 10.63
N LEU A 50 -3.11 -9.40 9.45
CA LEU A 50 -2.91 -8.34 8.47
C LEU A 50 -4.08 -7.35 8.55
N SER A 51 -3.77 -6.06 8.49
CA SER A 51 -4.79 -5.02 8.46
C SER A 51 -4.37 -3.82 7.62
N VAL A 52 -5.34 -3.16 7.01
CA VAL A 52 -5.17 -1.96 6.19
C VAL A 52 -5.88 -0.82 6.90
N ASN A 53 -5.14 0.22 7.25
CA ASN A 53 -5.71 1.50 7.67
C ASN A 53 -5.92 2.35 6.43
N LEU A 54 -7.13 2.87 6.29
CA LEU A 54 -7.54 3.62 5.11
C LEU A 54 -8.42 4.79 5.51
N GLY A 55 -8.33 5.86 4.72
CA GLY A 55 -9.29 6.94 4.65
C GLY A 55 -10.35 6.63 3.59
N TYR A 56 -11.60 6.99 3.86
CA TYR A 56 -12.66 6.97 2.86
C TYR A 56 -13.58 8.18 2.99
N SER A 57 -14.16 8.58 1.87
CA SER A 57 -15.23 9.57 1.79
C SER A 57 -16.21 9.15 0.70
N CYS A 58 -17.50 9.23 0.99
CA CYS A 58 -18.55 8.92 0.02
C CYS A 58 -19.75 9.85 0.18
N ASP A 59 -20.46 10.05 -0.93
CA ASP A 59 -21.64 10.91 -1.02
C ASP A 59 -22.83 10.32 -0.25
N THR A 60 -23.66 11.18 0.35
CA THR A 60 -24.91 10.73 0.99
C THR A 60 -25.87 10.13 -0.05
N GLY A 61 -26.71 9.18 0.38
CA GLY A 61 -27.71 8.56 -0.48
C GLY A 61 -27.21 7.31 -1.20
N TYR A 62 -25.93 6.95 -1.04
CA TYR A 62 -25.37 5.68 -1.48
C TYR A 62 -25.15 4.73 -0.32
N THR A 63 -25.40 3.45 -0.57
CA THR A 63 -25.11 2.34 0.36
C THR A 63 -23.90 1.59 -0.17
N PHE A 64 -22.71 2.03 0.23
CA PHE A 64 -21.45 1.36 -0.11
C PHE A 64 -20.98 0.46 1.03
N GLY A 65 -20.15 -0.51 0.66
CA GLY A 65 -19.23 -1.24 1.52
C GLY A 65 -17.80 -1.05 1.02
N LEU A 66 -16.85 -1.79 1.60
CA LEU A 66 -15.45 -1.78 1.20
C LEU A 66 -14.94 -3.20 1.05
N ALA A 67 -14.10 -3.46 0.04
CA ALA A 67 -13.37 -4.70 -0.10
C ALA A 67 -11.88 -4.39 -0.24
N GLY A 68 -11.06 -5.03 0.59
CA GLY A 68 -9.61 -4.92 0.53
C GLY A 68 -8.97 -6.26 0.20
N LYS A 69 -7.91 -6.22 -0.59
CA LYS A 69 -7.10 -7.36 -0.97
C LYS A 69 -5.62 -7.02 -0.84
N VAL A 70 -4.84 -7.95 -0.29
CA VAL A 70 -3.39 -7.89 -0.25
C VAL A 70 -2.82 -9.13 -0.93
N THR A 71 -1.83 -8.94 -1.80
CA THR A 71 -1.10 -10.02 -2.48
C THR A 71 0.39 -9.72 -2.46
N LYS A 72 1.25 -10.72 -2.27
CA LYS A 72 2.69 -10.52 -2.48
C LYS A 72 2.99 -10.04 -3.91
N ALA A 73 3.81 -9.00 -4.03
CA ALA A 73 4.14 -8.36 -5.31
C ALA A 73 5.26 -9.11 -6.05
N ASP A 74 6.16 -9.74 -5.31
CA ASP A 74 7.27 -10.56 -5.77
C ASP A 74 6.81 -12.00 -6.02
N GLY A 75 6.19 -12.23 -7.18
CA GLY A 75 5.72 -13.55 -7.62
C GLY A 75 6.83 -14.60 -7.83
N LYS A 76 7.48 -15.06 -6.75
CA LYS A 76 8.42 -16.19 -6.77
C LYS A 76 7.92 -17.43 -6.03
N ALA A 77 6.92 -17.29 -5.16
CA ALA A 77 6.33 -18.41 -4.44
C ALA A 77 4.90 -18.62 -4.94
N ASP A 78 4.71 -19.66 -5.75
CA ASP A 78 3.39 -20.26 -5.91
C ASP A 78 3.10 -21.18 -4.71
N PRO A 79 1.90 -21.09 -4.12
CA PRO A 79 0.82 -20.15 -4.45
C PRO A 79 1.10 -18.73 -3.92
N VAL A 80 0.74 -17.71 -4.73
CA VAL A 80 0.82 -16.29 -4.37
C VAL A 80 0.03 -16.04 -3.08
N SER A 81 0.73 -15.70 -2.00
CA SER A 81 0.10 -15.41 -0.71
C SER A 81 -0.87 -14.23 -0.83
N THR A 82 -2.10 -14.45 -0.39
CA THR A 82 -3.22 -13.51 -0.53
C THR A 82 -3.97 -13.36 0.79
N ALA A 83 -4.44 -12.16 1.09
CA ALA A 83 -5.37 -11.89 2.19
C ALA A 83 -6.48 -10.94 1.72
N THR A 84 -7.69 -11.11 2.25
CA THR A 84 -8.86 -10.30 1.88
C THR A 84 -9.68 -9.93 3.09
N GLY A 85 -10.37 -8.79 3.04
CA GLY A 85 -11.33 -8.39 4.07
C GLY A 85 -12.39 -7.49 3.46
N THR A 86 -13.56 -7.48 4.07
CA THR A 86 -14.69 -6.68 3.60
C THR A 86 -15.37 -5.97 4.76
N VAL A 87 -15.98 -4.83 4.44
CA VAL A 87 -17.02 -4.21 5.26
C VAL A 87 -18.30 -4.22 4.44
N PRO A 88 -19.38 -4.85 4.94
CA PRO A 88 -20.63 -4.96 4.21
C PRO A 88 -21.21 -3.60 3.82
N ALA A 89 -22.00 -3.59 2.74
CA ALA A 89 -22.71 -2.40 2.34
C ALA A 89 -23.67 -1.93 3.45
N GLY A 90 -23.64 -0.63 3.75
CA GLY A 90 -24.45 -0.04 4.82
C GLY A 90 -23.80 -0.07 6.20
N GLU A 91 -22.61 -0.67 6.35
CA GLU A 91 -21.82 -0.60 7.59
C GLU A 91 -20.79 0.54 7.60
N ILE A 92 -20.60 1.23 6.48
CA ILE A 92 -19.85 2.49 6.41
C ILE A 92 -20.77 3.69 6.32
N THR A 93 -20.33 4.83 6.85
CA THR A 93 -21.11 6.07 6.85
C THR A 93 -20.71 6.95 5.68
N CYS A 94 -21.65 7.27 4.81
CA CYS A 94 -21.45 8.22 3.72
C CYS A 94 -22.09 9.57 4.06
N ASP A 95 -21.26 10.52 4.50
CA ASP A 95 -21.66 11.87 4.92
C ASP A 95 -20.75 12.98 4.36
N TYR A 96 -20.08 12.72 3.22
CA TYR A 96 -19.08 13.61 2.59
C TYR A 96 -17.83 13.91 3.42
N LYS A 97 -17.72 13.36 4.63
CA LYS A 97 -16.55 13.56 5.48
C LYS A 97 -15.56 12.43 5.25
N THR A 98 -14.28 12.79 5.30
CA THR A 98 -13.20 11.81 5.39
C THR A 98 -13.29 11.08 6.73
N ARG A 99 -13.34 9.75 6.66
CA ARG A 99 -13.38 8.84 7.80
C ARG A 99 -12.22 7.88 7.72
N ALA A 100 -11.62 7.58 8.86
CA ALA A 100 -10.61 6.54 8.96
C ALA A 100 -11.27 5.21 9.33
N LEU A 101 -10.76 4.12 8.75
CA LEU A 101 -11.20 2.77 9.02
C LEU A 101 -10.00 1.83 9.06
N ARG A 102 -10.05 0.86 9.96
CA ARG A 102 -9.14 -0.28 9.96
C ARG A 102 -9.87 -1.50 9.40
N LEU A 103 -9.45 -1.94 8.22
CA LEU A 103 -9.92 -3.16 7.60
C LEU A 103 -9.03 -4.32 8.04
N ASN A 104 -9.61 -5.29 8.75
CA ASN A 104 -8.91 -6.52 9.10
C ASN A 104 -9.00 -7.49 7.92
N LEU A 105 -7.88 -8.11 7.57
CA LEU A 105 -7.79 -9.04 6.45
C LEU A 105 -7.58 -10.46 6.96
N GLU A 106 -8.29 -11.39 6.34
CA GLU A 106 -8.12 -12.82 6.54
C GLU A 106 -7.20 -13.38 5.46
N GLN A 107 -6.17 -14.11 5.88
CA GLN A 107 -5.24 -14.77 4.96
C GLN A 107 -5.90 -16.00 4.33
N ALA A 108 -5.76 -16.16 3.02
CA ALA A 108 -6.23 -17.37 2.35
C ALA A 108 -5.44 -18.60 2.84
N PRO A 109 -6.02 -19.81 2.84
CA PRO A 109 -5.32 -21.02 3.25
C PRO A 109 -3.98 -21.20 2.54
N GLY A 110 -2.92 -21.44 3.31
CA GLY A 110 -1.55 -21.59 2.78
C GLY A 110 -0.83 -20.27 2.45
N SER A 111 -1.49 -19.12 2.62
CA SER A 111 -0.84 -17.81 2.52
C SER A 111 -0.01 -17.51 3.75
N HIS A 112 1.13 -16.86 3.56
CA HIS A 112 2.00 -16.42 4.64
C HIS A 112 2.60 -15.06 4.31
N PHE A 113 2.48 -14.12 5.24
CA PHE A 113 3.10 -12.80 5.17
C PHE A 113 4.13 -12.65 6.29
N ALA A 114 5.26 -12.02 5.97
CA ALA A 114 6.37 -11.74 6.86
C ALA A 114 6.75 -10.25 6.76
N PRO A 115 7.33 -9.67 7.83
CA PRO A 115 7.92 -8.34 7.77
C PRO A 115 8.98 -8.28 6.66
N GLY A 116 8.96 -7.21 5.87
CA GLY A 116 9.86 -7.04 4.72
C GLY A 116 9.34 -7.64 3.40
N ASP A 117 8.20 -8.32 3.39
CA ASP A 117 7.54 -8.72 2.14
C ASP A 117 7.00 -7.49 1.41
N ASP A 118 7.24 -7.41 0.10
CA ASP A 118 6.58 -6.43 -0.75
C ASP A 118 5.19 -6.93 -1.11
N VAL A 119 4.18 -6.11 -0.83
CA VAL A 119 2.79 -6.44 -1.06
C VAL A 119 2.10 -5.39 -1.90
N LYS A 120 1.24 -5.86 -2.79
CA LYS A 120 0.26 -5.07 -3.50
C LYS A 120 -1.05 -5.07 -2.73
N VAL A 121 -1.59 -3.89 -2.50
CA VAL A 121 -2.78 -3.63 -1.70
C VAL A 121 -3.79 -2.96 -2.61
N THR A 122 -4.99 -3.50 -2.67
CA THR A 122 -6.10 -2.91 -3.42
C THR A 122 -7.28 -2.74 -2.47
N VAL A 123 -7.91 -1.57 -2.45
CA VAL A 123 -9.15 -1.33 -1.70
C VAL A 123 -10.16 -0.69 -2.64
N ASP A 124 -11.34 -1.28 -2.75
CA ASP A 124 -12.43 -0.83 -3.60
C ASP A 124 -13.71 -0.57 -2.79
N PHE A 125 -14.54 0.35 -3.26
CA PHE A 125 -15.91 0.45 -2.77
C PHE A 125 -16.74 -0.68 -3.39
N THR A 126 -17.62 -1.30 -2.59
CA THR A 126 -18.57 -2.30 -3.08
C THR A 126 -19.99 -1.75 -3.01
N GLU A 127 -20.78 -1.93 -4.07
CA GLU A 127 -22.21 -1.65 -4.03
C GLU A 127 -22.99 -2.88 -3.56
N GLU A 128 -24.18 -2.69 -2.98
CA GLU A 128 -25.04 -3.79 -2.52
C GLU A 128 -25.37 -4.81 -3.63
N ASN A 129 -25.41 -4.37 -4.90
CA ASN A 129 -25.76 -5.22 -6.05
C ASN A 129 -24.92 -4.92 -7.33
N GLY A 130 -23.79 -4.22 -7.22
CA GLY A 130 -23.05 -3.68 -8.36
C GLY A 130 -21.57 -4.10 -8.39
N PRO A 131 -20.90 -4.03 -9.56
CA PRO A 131 -19.45 -4.19 -9.62
C PRO A 131 -18.79 -3.14 -8.73
N GLY A 132 -17.72 -3.52 -8.02
CA GLY A 132 -16.99 -2.59 -7.17
C GLY A 132 -16.53 -1.36 -7.95
N LEU A 133 -16.68 -0.17 -7.35
CA LEU A 133 -16.10 1.04 -7.91
C LEU A 133 -14.60 0.99 -7.64
N SER A 134 -13.78 1.16 -8.68
CA SER A 134 -12.33 1.23 -8.55
C SER A 134 -11.94 2.23 -7.47
N GLY A 135 -11.27 1.72 -6.44
CA GLY A 135 -10.72 2.52 -5.35
C GLY A 135 -9.22 2.72 -5.54
N GLU A 136 -8.44 2.44 -4.51
CA GLU A 136 -7.00 2.72 -4.47
C GLU A 136 -6.16 1.45 -4.52
N GLU A 137 -5.04 1.51 -5.24
CA GLU A 137 -4.02 0.47 -5.26
C GLU A 137 -2.65 1.07 -4.92
N ILE A 138 -1.90 0.40 -4.04
CA ILE A 138 -0.51 0.73 -3.73
C ILE A 138 0.35 -0.53 -3.69
N ILE A 139 1.67 -0.36 -3.87
CA ILE A 139 2.67 -1.37 -3.53
C ILE A 139 3.46 -0.83 -2.34
N THR A 140 3.60 -1.63 -1.30
CA THR A 140 4.29 -1.25 -0.06
C THR A 140 4.95 -2.46 0.59
N THR A 141 5.90 -2.22 1.49
CA THR A 141 6.58 -3.27 2.27
C THR A 141 5.93 -3.40 3.65
N LEU A 142 5.73 -4.64 4.14
CA LEU A 142 5.13 -4.94 5.45
C LEU A 142 6.04 -4.67 6.66
#